data_AF-A0A1V0AAZ3-F1
#
_entry.id   AF-A0A1V0AAZ3-F1
#
_cell.length_a   1.000
_cell.length_b   1.000
_cell.length_c   1.000
_cell.angle_alpha   90.00
_cell.angle_beta   90.00
_cell.angle_gamma   90.00
#
_symmetry.space_group_name_H-M   'P 1'
#
loop_
_entity.id
_entity.type
_entity.pdbx_description
1 polymer ?
#
loop_
_entity_poly.entity_id
_entity_poly.type
_entity_poly.pdbx_seq_one_letter_code
_entity_poly.pdbx_strand_id
1 'polypeptide(L)'
;MVPQKPPVVSNPAATVPPAKDPVQEPKPVKPTGDAINVHKIRWTKAKGVSKGKKVRLTWWSGVEPCTVLDRVKVKETARKVTITLYEGTSPKAKNVSCVMIAIEKTTTVKLKRALGKRKIVDGAKP
;
A
#
# COMPACT_ATOMS: atom_id res chain seq x y z
N MET A 1 51.59 21.72 42.70
CA MET A 1 51.67 21.14 41.34
C MET A 1 50.26 20.97 40.82
N VAL A 2 49.85 21.73 39.81
CA VAL A 2 48.49 21.65 39.24
C VAL A 2 48.55 20.70 38.04
N PRO A 3 47.68 19.69 37.92
CA PRO A 3 47.69 18.79 36.77
C PRO A 3 47.17 19.52 35.53
N GLN A 4 47.95 19.50 34.44
CA GLN A 4 47.56 20.06 33.14
C GLN A 4 46.51 19.17 32.47
N LYS A 5 45.46 19.80 31.93
CA LYS A 5 44.42 19.17 31.10
C LYS A 5 45.02 18.87 29.70
N PRO A 6 44.91 17.64 29.16
CA PRO A 6 45.43 17.33 27.83
C PRO A 6 44.69 18.10 26.73
N PRO A 7 45.35 18.44 25.60
CA PRO A 7 44.72 19.16 24.50
C PRO A 7 43.70 18.26 23.78
N VAL A 8 42.52 18.83 23.50
CA VAL A 8 41.48 18.19 22.70
C VAL A 8 41.90 18.24 21.23
N VAL A 9 42.16 17.08 20.63
CA VAL A 9 42.37 16.97 19.18
C VAL A 9 41.00 16.91 18.52
N SER A 10 40.59 18.00 17.86
CA SER A 10 39.38 18.04 17.04
C SER A 10 39.65 17.38 15.69
N ASN A 11 39.20 16.14 15.51
CA ASN A 11 39.18 15.48 14.21
C ASN A 11 37.94 15.97 13.43
N PRO A 12 38.05 16.44 12.17
CA PRO A 12 36.87 16.81 11.39
C PRO A 12 36.02 15.57 11.12
N ALA A 13 34.80 15.53 11.65
CA ALA A 13 33.83 14.50 11.30
C ALA A 13 33.43 14.70 9.83
N ALA A 14 33.85 13.79 8.96
CA ALA A 14 33.33 13.71 7.61
C ALA A 14 31.81 13.50 7.68
N THR A 15 31.03 14.41 7.09
CA THR A 15 29.58 14.29 7.01
C THR A 15 29.25 13.19 5.99
N VAL A 16 28.99 11.98 6.47
CA VAL A 16 28.41 10.91 5.64
C VAL A 16 26.94 11.29 5.39
N PRO A 17 26.48 11.38 4.13
CA PRO A 17 25.07 11.58 3.85
C PRO A 17 24.27 10.42 4.46
N PRO A 18 23.10 10.68 5.08
CA PRO A 18 22.28 9.60 5.60
C PRO A 18 21.95 8.63 4.45
N ALA A 19 22.22 7.35 4.67
CA ALA A 19 21.78 6.29 3.77
C ALA A 19 20.26 6.39 3.64
N LYS A 20 19.75 6.43 2.40
CA LYS A 20 18.31 6.35 2.16
C LYS A 20 17.85 4.97 2.59
N ASP A 21 16.89 4.90 3.51
CA ASP A 21 16.25 3.64 3.88
C ASP A 21 15.80 2.89 2.61
N PRO A 22 15.96 1.56 2.54
CA PRO A 22 15.44 0.78 1.43
C PRO A 22 13.94 1.07 1.27
N VAL A 23 13.53 1.59 0.11
CA VAL A 23 12.10 1.77 -0.19
C VAL A 23 11.48 0.37 -0.29
N GLN A 24 10.73 -0.03 0.73
CA GLN A 24 10.02 -1.31 0.70
C GLN A 24 8.96 -1.26 -0.40
N GLU A 25 9.05 -2.16 -1.38
CA GLU A 25 8.04 -2.24 -2.43
C GLU A 25 6.69 -2.72 -1.87
N PRO A 26 5.55 -2.16 -2.33
CA PRO A 26 4.24 -2.64 -1.92
C PRO A 26 4.04 -4.14 -2.18
N LYS A 27 3.55 -4.88 -1.19
CA LYS A 27 3.32 -6.34 -1.28
C LYS A 27 2.22 -6.65 -2.31
N PRO A 28 2.50 -7.44 -3.37
CA PRO A 28 1.46 -7.86 -4.30
C PRO A 28 0.45 -8.80 -3.64
N VAL A 29 -0.84 -8.52 -3.80
CA VAL A 29 -1.94 -9.35 -3.28
C VAL A 29 -3.02 -9.59 -4.33
N LYS A 30 -3.68 -10.74 -4.22
CA LYS A 30 -4.84 -11.13 -5.04
C LYS A 30 -6.10 -11.20 -4.17
N PRO A 31 -7.28 -10.91 -4.75
CA PRO A 31 -8.55 -11.13 -4.06
C PRO A 31 -8.74 -12.59 -3.65
N THR A 32 -9.19 -12.85 -2.43
CA THR A 32 -9.51 -14.21 -1.93
C THR A 32 -10.98 -14.57 -2.15
N GLY A 33 -11.88 -13.58 -2.08
CA GLY A 33 -13.32 -13.74 -2.35
C GLY A 33 -14.13 -14.42 -1.25
N ASP A 34 -13.52 -14.76 -0.13
CA ASP A 34 -14.09 -15.52 0.98
C ASP A 34 -13.98 -14.80 2.34
N ALA A 35 -13.63 -13.51 2.33
CA ALA A 35 -13.40 -12.78 3.57
C ALA A 35 -14.72 -12.54 4.33
N ILE A 36 -14.64 -12.51 5.65
CA ILE A 36 -15.73 -12.12 6.54
C ILE A 36 -15.58 -10.66 7.00
N ASN A 37 -16.67 -10.05 7.46
CA ASN A 37 -16.70 -8.64 7.90
C ASN A 37 -16.18 -7.67 6.82
N VAL A 38 -16.60 -7.91 5.59
CA VAL A 38 -16.11 -7.17 4.42
C VAL A 38 -16.57 -5.73 4.45
N HIS A 39 -15.62 -4.81 4.29
CA HIS A 39 -15.87 -3.38 4.23
C HIS A 39 -15.02 -2.72 3.14
N LYS A 40 -15.38 -1.49 2.77
CA LYS A 40 -14.62 -0.73 1.76
C LYS A 40 -13.37 -0.14 2.41
N ILE A 41 -12.26 -0.15 1.68
CA ILE A 41 -11.02 0.53 2.07
C ILE A 41 -10.59 1.51 0.99
N ARG A 42 -10.04 2.66 1.43
CA ARG A 42 -9.49 3.67 0.52
C ARG A 42 -8.14 3.23 0.01
N TRP A 43 -7.87 3.50 -1.26
CA TRP A 43 -6.53 3.37 -1.79
C TRP A 43 -5.78 4.70 -1.69
N THR A 44 -4.45 4.63 -1.55
CA THR A 44 -3.58 5.81 -1.51
C THR A 44 -3.10 6.21 -2.90
N LYS A 45 -2.94 5.24 -3.80
CA LYS A 45 -2.47 5.47 -5.17
C LYS A 45 -3.22 4.63 -6.18
N ALA A 46 -3.49 5.20 -7.34
CA ALA A 46 -3.99 4.49 -8.51
C ALA A 46 -3.24 4.97 -9.76
N LYS A 47 -2.63 4.04 -10.51
CA LYS A 47 -1.87 4.35 -11.72
C LYS A 47 -2.29 3.46 -12.88
N GLY A 48 -2.60 4.05 -14.03
CA GLY A 48 -2.77 3.32 -15.27
C GLY A 48 -1.46 2.67 -15.70
N VAL A 49 -1.49 1.37 -16.00
CA VAL A 49 -0.35 0.57 -16.45
C VAL A 49 -0.72 -0.23 -17.69
N SER A 50 0.25 -0.90 -18.32
CA SER A 50 0.03 -1.70 -19.54
C SER A 50 -0.70 -0.92 -20.64
N LYS A 51 -0.16 0.25 -21.01
CA LYS A 51 -0.78 1.19 -21.98
C LYS A 51 -2.23 1.57 -21.59
N GLY A 52 -2.51 1.67 -20.30
CA GLY A 52 -3.82 2.01 -19.74
C GLY A 52 -4.85 0.88 -19.75
N LYS A 53 -4.50 -0.35 -20.15
CA LYS A 53 -5.42 -1.50 -20.11
C LYS A 53 -5.62 -2.08 -18.70
N LYS A 54 -4.77 -1.69 -17.76
CA LYS A 54 -4.84 -2.10 -16.37
C LYS A 54 -4.65 -0.90 -15.44
N VAL A 55 -5.12 -1.00 -14.21
CA VAL A 55 -4.86 -0.02 -13.15
C VAL A 55 -4.19 -0.75 -11.99
N ARG A 56 -3.02 -0.26 -11.57
CA ARG A 56 -2.34 -0.69 -10.35
C ARG A 56 -2.79 0.19 -9.20
N LEU A 57 -3.29 -0.43 -8.14
CA LEU A 57 -3.74 0.22 -6.91
C LEU A 57 -2.74 -0.06 -5.81
N THR A 58 -2.55 0.92 -4.92
CA THR A 58 -1.72 0.81 -3.73
C THR A 58 -2.49 1.34 -2.53
N TRP A 59 -2.39 0.67 -1.38
CA TRP A 59 -3.08 1.04 -0.14
C TRP A 59 -2.39 0.45 1.07
N TRP A 60 -2.65 1.02 2.25
CA TRP A 60 -2.23 0.46 3.54
C TRP A 60 -3.32 -0.43 4.12
N SER A 61 -2.94 -1.58 4.67
CA SER A 61 -3.86 -2.57 5.23
C SER A 61 -3.14 -3.46 6.23
N GLY A 62 -3.88 -4.19 7.07
CA GLY A 62 -3.33 -5.13 8.04
C GLY A 62 -2.66 -6.35 7.39
N VAL A 63 -1.93 -7.12 8.20
CA VAL A 63 -1.28 -8.36 7.73
C VAL A 63 -2.28 -9.51 7.58
N GLU A 64 -2.02 -10.42 6.63
CA GLU A 64 -2.78 -11.66 6.50
C GLU A 64 -2.44 -12.62 7.64
N PRO A 65 -3.39 -13.45 8.13
CA PRO A 65 -4.75 -13.64 7.63
C PRO A 65 -5.79 -12.68 8.25
N CYS A 66 -5.36 -11.78 9.14
CA CYS A 66 -6.24 -10.84 9.85
C CYS A 66 -6.91 -9.82 8.93
N THR A 67 -6.21 -9.39 7.88
CA THR A 67 -6.77 -8.59 6.81
C THR A 67 -6.36 -9.11 5.43
N VAL A 68 -7.35 -9.59 4.67
CA VAL A 68 -7.20 -10.05 3.29
C VAL A 68 -7.97 -9.15 2.33
N LEU A 69 -7.48 -9.04 1.10
CA LEU A 69 -8.27 -8.41 0.03
C LEU A 69 -9.39 -9.37 -0.37
N ASP A 70 -10.64 -8.98 -0.20
CA ASP A 70 -11.81 -9.79 -0.56
C ASP A 70 -12.06 -9.71 -2.07
N ARG A 71 -12.28 -8.49 -2.57
CA ARG A 71 -12.63 -8.23 -3.97
C ARG A 71 -12.26 -6.81 -4.38
N VAL A 72 -12.17 -6.61 -5.69
CA VAL A 72 -12.05 -5.27 -6.28
C VAL A 72 -13.22 -5.05 -7.23
N LYS A 73 -14.06 -4.06 -6.94
CA LYS A 73 -15.17 -3.68 -7.81
C LYS A 73 -14.74 -2.56 -8.75
N VAL A 74 -14.95 -2.76 -10.04
CA VAL A 74 -14.65 -1.76 -11.08
C VAL A 74 -15.94 -1.36 -11.79
N LYS A 75 -16.30 -0.07 -11.72
CA LYS A 75 -17.40 0.52 -12.49
C LYS A 75 -16.82 1.47 -13.52
N GLU A 76 -17.01 1.14 -14.80
CA GLU A 76 -16.53 1.95 -15.92
C GLU A 76 -17.66 2.75 -16.56
N THR A 77 -17.37 4.00 -16.86
CA THR A 77 -18.21 4.90 -17.65
C THR A 77 -17.37 5.53 -18.76
N ALA A 78 -17.98 6.33 -19.63
CA ALA A 78 -17.27 7.09 -20.65
C ALA A 78 -16.24 8.09 -20.07
N ARG A 79 -16.48 8.62 -18.86
CA ARG A 79 -15.65 9.70 -18.25
C ARG A 79 -14.83 9.26 -17.05
N LYS A 80 -15.27 8.21 -16.34
CA LYS A 80 -14.71 7.79 -15.05
C LYS A 80 -14.56 6.27 -14.95
N VAL A 81 -13.54 5.85 -14.23
CA VAL A 81 -13.34 4.48 -13.76
C VAL A 81 -13.36 4.54 -12.23
N THR A 82 -14.45 4.10 -11.61
CA THR A 82 -14.55 4.01 -10.16
C THR A 82 -14.07 2.64 -9.72
N ILE A 83 -13.04 2.60 -8.87
CA ILE A 83 -12.49 1.36 -8.33
C ILE A 83 -12.64 1.36 -6.82
N THR A 84 -13.20 0.29 -6.29
CA THR A 84 -13.44 0.10 -4.84
C THR A 84 -12.76 -1.17 -4.39
N LEU A 85 -11.84 -1.03 -3.43
CA LEU A 85 -11.24 -2.16 -2.72
C LEU A 85 -12.17 -2.57 -1.57
N TYR A 86 -12.30 -3.87 -1.38
CA TYR A 86 -12.98 -4.45 -0.25
C TYR A 86 -12.01 -5.39 0.47
N GLU A 87 -11.90 -5.22 1.78
CA GLU A 87 -11.09 -6.09 2.62
C GLU A 87 -11.91 -6.59 3.80
N GLY A 88 -11.42 -7.64 4.42
CA GLY A 88 -12.04 -8.27 5.57
C GLY A 88 -11.08 -9.25 6.21
N THR A 89 -11.60 -10.05 7.13
CA THR A 89 -10.81 -11.06 7.83
C THR A 89 -10.91 -12.40 7.11
N SER A 90 -9.80 -13.13 6.99
CA SER A 90 -9.87 -14.49 6.42
C SER A 90 -10.60 -15.41 7.39
N PRO A 91 -11.43 -16.35 6.91
CA PRO A 91 -11.98 -17.43 7.75
C PRO A 91 -10.91 -18.26 8.47
N LYS A 92 -9.66 -18.23 7.98
CA LYS A 92 -8.51 -18.91 8.56
C LYS A 92 -7.91 -18.21 9.78
N ALA A 93 -8.40 -17.02 10.14
CA ALA A 93 -7.88 -16.23 11.25
C ALA A 93 -8.41 -16.65 12.64
N LYS A 94 -9.25 -17.69 12.75
CA LYS A 94 -9.97 -18.04 14.00
C LYS A 94 -9.09 -18.24 15.23
N ASN A 95 -7.82 -18.63 15.06
CA ASN A 95 -6.88 -18.91 16.15
C ASN A 95 -5.55 -18.15 15.99
N VAL A 96 -5.54 -17.00 15.31
CA VAL A 96 -4.33 -16.19 15.16
C VAL A 96 -4.41 -14.90 15.97
N SER A 97 -3.30 -14.52 16.58
CA SER A 97 -3.14 -13.21 17.19
C SER A 97 -2.87 -12.16 16.12
N CYS A 98 -3.78 -11.20 15.98
CA CYS A 98 -3.68 -10.14 14.97
C CYS A 98 -2.84 -8.97 15.47
N VAL A 99 -1.64 -8.81 14.91
CA VAL A 99 -0.78 -7.66 15.18
C VAL A 99 -1.28 -6.41 14.45
N MET A 100 -1.16 -5.25 15.10
CA MET A 100 -1.54 -3.94 14.54
C MET A 100 -0.42 -3.36 13.68
N ILE A 101 -0.05 -4.06 12.60
CA ILE A 101 0.96 -3.62 11.64
C ILE A 101 0.27 -3.32 10.31
N ALA A 102 0.48 -2.11 9.80
CA ALA A 102 0.08 -1.73 8.45
C ALA A 102 1.20 -2.07 7.47
N ILE A 103 0.85 -2.75 6.39
CA ILE A 103 1.75 -2.99 5.26
C ILE A 103 1.17 -2.33 4.01
N GLU A 104 2.04 -1.79 3.15
CA GLU A 104 1.61 -1.26 1.87
C GLU A 104 1.38 -2.45 0.93
N LYS A 105 0.18 -2.54 0.36
CA LYS A 105 -0.25 -3.61 -0.55
C LYS A 105 -0.46 -3.05 -1.95
N THR A 106 -0.35 -3.92 -2.95
CA THR A 106 -0.64 -3.58 -4.34
C THR A 106 -1.43 -4.67 -5.04
N THR A 107 -2.34 -4.25 -5.92
CA THR A 107 -3.06 -5.16 -6.82
C THR A 107 -3.29 -4.50 -8.16
N THR A 108 -3.46 -5.31 -9.20
CA THR A 108 -3.66 -4.81 -10.56
C THR A 108 -4.98 -5.32 -11.12
N VAL A 109 -5.86 -4.39 -11.51
CA VAL A 109 -7.14 -4.72 -12.13
C VAL A 109 -7.11 -4.49 -13.64
N LYS A 110 -7.78 -5.36 -14.38
CA LYS A 110 -7.98 -5.22 -15.83
C LYS A 110 -9.19 -4.33 -16.09
N LEU A 111 -9.06 -3.42 -17.06
CA LEU A 111 -10.18 -2.61 -17.55
C LEU A 111 -10.79 -3.25 -18.81
N LYS A 112 -12.09 -3.04 -19.02
CA LYS A 112 -12.82 -3.41 -20.24
C LYS A 112 -12.36 -2.58 -21.43
N ARG A 113 -12.03 -1.30 -21.22
CA ARG A 113 -11.44 -0.40 -22.22
C ARG A 113 -10.19 0.28 -21.65
N ALA A 114 -9.26 0.70 -22.50
CA ALA A 114 -8.07 1.43 -22.05
C ALA A 114 -8.45 2.73 -21.33
N LEU A 115 -7.69 3.14 -20.32
CA LEU A 115 -8.03 4.27 -19.44
C LEU A 115 -8.26 5.58 -20.21
N GLY A 116 -7.38 5.91 -21.16
CA GLY A 116 -7.47 7.15 -21.94
C GLY A 116 -7.46 8.39 -21.04
N LYS A 117 -8.35 9.35 -21.33
CA LYS A 117 -8.53 10.58 -20.52
C LYS A 117 -9.48 10.40 -19.32
N ARG A 118 -9.93 9.17 -19.03
CA ARG A 118 -10.91 8.92 -17.95
C ARG A 118 -10.27 9.12 -16.58
N LYS A 119 -11.03 9.72 -15.67
CA LYS A 119 -10.59 9.92 -14.29
C LYS A 119 -10.74 8.63 -13.49
N ILE A 120 -9.70 8.24 -12.76
CA ILE A 120 -9.81 7.17 -11.75
C ILE A 120 -10.40 7.78 -10.48
N VAL A 121 -11.43 7.14 -9.93
CA VAL A 121 -12.14 7.59 -8.72
C VAL A 121 -12.13 6.49 -7.68
N ASP A 122 -11.87 6.86 -6.44
CA ASP A 122 -11.94 5.93 -5.31
C ASP A 122 -13.41 5.77 -4.90
N GLY A 123 -13.95 4.56 -4.99
CA GLY A 123 -15.33 4.29 -4.58
C GLY A 123 -15.51 4.05 -3.07
N ALA A 124 -14.44 4.15 -2.28
CA ALA A 124 -14.47 4.19 -0.82
C ALA A 124 -14.41 5.63 -0.27
N LYS A 125 -14.24 6.65 -1.12
CA LYS A 125 -14.41 8.05 -0.69
C LYS A 125 -15.89 8.36 -0.46
N PRO A 126 -16.23 9.11 0.62
CA PRO A 126 -17.57 9.61 0.85
C PRO A 126 -18.01 10.57 -0.26
#